data_AF-A0A0F8Y0S4-F1
#
_entry.id   AF-A0A0F8Y0S4-F1
#
_cell.length_a   1.000
_cell.length_b   1.000
_cell.length_c   1.000
_cell.angle_alpha   90.00
_cell.angle_beta   90.00
_cell.angle_gamma   90.00
#
_symmetry.space_group_name_H-M   'P 1'
#
loop_
_entity.id
_entity.type
_entity.pdbx_description
1 polymer ?
#
loop_
_entity_poly.entity_id
_entity_poly.type
_entity_poly.pdbx_seq_one_letter_code
_entity_poly.pdbx_strand_id
1 'polypeptide(L)'
;EAIQIQGVSPQSTIRLIFHLFKDASKYYEIKAILKAVENFADYNIEYSLIHISYQHPFKLYKNEGRDIVPRGTYIEISEGWALLSMGGKQSAPLLIKLDPRSTYKDLYDLSKQVLYFSHLSHKSFQPSSKPVTTKYSGELAKRTSELMTVPHWDTDMLVQLKDRVWFI
;
A
#
# COMPACT_ATOMS: atom_id res chain seq x y z
N GLU A 1 1.69 8.40 22.68
CA GLU A 1 1.15 9.70 22.23
C GLU A 1 -0.04 9.57 21.27
N ALA A 2 0.13 9.09 20.03
CA ALA A 2 -0.98 9.06 19.05
C ALA A 2 -2.23 8.26 19.50
N ILE A 3 -2.05 7.08 20.11
CA ILE A 3 -3.17 6.25 20.59
C ILE A 3 -3.92 6.91 21.76
N GLN A 4 -3.18 7.59 22.64
CA GLN A 4 -3.76 8.36 23.76
C GLN A 4 -4.50 9.59 23.26
N ILE A 5 -3.97 10.30 22.26
CA ILE A 5 -4.63 11.44 21.60
C ILE A 5 -5.94 11.03 20.95
N GLN A 6 -5.98 9.83 20.34
CA GLN A 6 -7.20 9.28 19.71
C GLN A 6 -8.18 8.68 20.72
N GLY A 7 -7.85 8.64 22.02
CA GLY A 7 -8.74 8.11 23.06
C GLY A 7 -9.10 6.63 22.92
N VAL A 8 -8.23 5.84 22.28
CA VAL A 8 -8.50 4.41 22.07
C VAL A 8 -8.39 3.67 23.40
N SER A 9 -9.49 3.03 23.81
CA SER A 9 -9.52 2.23 25.04
C SER A 9 -8.53 1.06 24.99
N PRO A 10 -7.92 0.69 26.13
CA PRO A 10 -7.19 -0.56 26.24
C PRO A 10 -8.05 -1.76 25.79
N GLN A 11 -7.39 -2.84 25.34
CA GLN A 11 -7.97 -4.05 24.76
C GLN A 11 -8.74 -3.86 23.44
N SER A 12 -8.85 -2.63 22.92
CA SER A 12 -9.38 -2.40 21.56
C SER A 12 -8.49 -3.02 20.50
N THR A 13 -9.12 -3.44 19.40
CA THR A 13 -8.40 -3.95 18.23
C THR A 13 -7.85 -2.80 17.39
N ILE A 14 -6.55 -2.82 17.13
CA ILE A 14 -5.88 -1.89 16.21
C ILE A 14 -5.37 -2.71 15.03
N ARG A 15 -5.71 -2.30 13.81
CA ARG A 15 -5.31 -2.98 12.59
C ARG A 15 -4.23 -2.19 11.83
N LEU A 16 -3.10 -2.83 11.60
CA LEU A 16 -1.96 -2.27 10.87
C LEU A 16 -1.87 -2.93 9.48
N ILE A 17 -2.07 -2.15 8.42
CA ILE A 17 -2.02 -2.66 7.04
C ILE A 17 -0.81 -2.08 6.32
N PHE A 18 0.08 -2.96 5.84
CA PHE A 18 1.32 -2.59 5.20
C PHE A 18 1.25 -2.89 3.70
N HIS A 19 1.32 -1.84 2.88
CA HIS A 19 1.40 -1.98 1.42
C HIS A 19 2.86 -2.02 0.98
N LEU A 20 3.27 -3.15 0.42
CA LEU A 20 4.63 -3.41 -0.05
C LEU A 20 4.68 -3.49 -1.57
N PHE A 21 5.81 -3.08 -2.16
CA PHE A 21 6.10 -3.26 -3.60
C PHE A 21 6.88 -4.55 -3.89
N LYS A 22 7.16 -5.34 -2.86
CA LYS A 22 7.83 -6.65 -2.90
C LYS A 22 7.26 -7.55 -1.79
N ASP A 23 7.57 -8.83 -1.83
CA ASP A 23 7.21 -9.75 -0.75
C ASP A 23 7.96 -9.39 0.55
N ALA A 24 7.31 -9.59 1.70
CA ALA A 24 7.86 -9.27 3.02
C ALA A 24 8.95 -10.27 3.43
N SER A 25 10.16 -9.78 3.74
CA SER A 25 11.21 -10.64 4.26
C SER A 25 10.89 -11.06 5.68
N LYS A 26 11.15 -12.35 5.97
CA LYS A 26 11.09 -12.89 7.34
C LYS A 26 12.06 -12.14 8.27
N TYR A 27 13.23 -11.75 7.76
CA TYR A 27 14.36 -11.27 8.56
C TYR A 27 14.32 -9.77 8.84
N TYR A 28 13.62 -9.00 8.00
CA TYR A 28 13.61 -7.55 8.06
C TYR A 28 12.21 -7.01 8.38
N GLU A 29 11.30 -6.98 7.40
CA GLU A 29 10.00 -6.32 7.55
C GLU A 29 9.17 -6.96 8.66
N ILE A 30 9.07 -8.28 8.68
CA ILE A 30 8.24 -8.99 9.67
C ILE A 30 8.83 -8.90 11.06
N LYS A 31 10.15 -9.07 11.19
CA LYS A 31 10.83 -8.92 12.48
C LYS A 31 10.64 -7.52 13.06
N ALA A 32 10.72 -6.48 12.21
CA ALA A 32 10.50 -5.10 12.64
C ALA A 32 9.06 -4.86 13.09
N ILE A 33 8.07 -5.40 12.37
CA ILE A 33 6.65 -5.29 12.73
C ILE A 33 6.39 -5.99 14.06
N LEU A 34 6.82 -7.25 14.22
CA LEU A 34 6.62 -8.00 15.46
C LEU A 34 7.23 -7.27 16.67
N LYS A 35 8.46 -6.77 16.52
CA LYS A 35 9.12 -5.95 17.56
C LYS A 35 8.38 -4.65 17.85
N ALA A 36 7.77 -4.02 16.84
CA ALA A 36 6.97 -2.82 17.05
C ALA A 36 5.68 -3.14 17.83
N VAL A 37 5.01 -4.23 17.47
CA VAL A 37 3.76 -4.73 18.09
C VAL A 37 3.96 -5.08 19.57
N GLU A 38 5.13 -5.61 19.96
CA GLU A 38 5.47 -5.90 21.36
C GLU A 38 5.32 -4.67 22.29
N ASN A 39 5.52 -3.45 21.78
CA ASN A 39 5.38 -2.22 22.57
C ASN A 39 3.92 -1.80 22.82
N PHE A 40 2.95 -2.51 22.25
CA PHE A 40 1.52 -2.19 22.34
C PHE A 40 0.73 -3.35 22.95
N ALA A 41 1.30 -4.01 23.96
CA ALA A 41 0.72 -5.18 24.63
C ALA A 41 -0.67 -4.96 25.24
N ASP A 42 -1.04 -3.70 25.55
CA ASP A 42 -2.37 -3.35 26.07
C ASP A 42 -3.48 -3.41 25.00
N TYR A 43 -3.14 -3.63 23.72
CA TYR A 43 -4.06 -3.62 22.59
C TYR A 43 -4.04 -4.94 21.82
N ASN A 44 -5.17 -5.27 21.19
CA ASN A 44 -5.22 -6.40 20.28
C ASN A 44 -4.73 -5.96 18.90
N ILE A 45 -3.47 -6.25 18.57
CA ILE A 45 -2.88 -5.81 17.30
C ILE A 45 -3.10 -6.86 16.21
N GLU A 46 -3.89 -6.50 15.22
CA GLU A 46 -3.99 -7.21 13.94
C GLU A 46 -3.06 -6.57 12.91
N TYR A 47 -2.44 -7.38 12.05
CA TYR A 47 -1.66 -6.86 10.94
C TYR A 47 -1.87 -7.64 9.65
N SER A 48 -1.71 -6.92 8.53
CA SER A 48 -1.69 -7.48 7.20
C SER A 48 -0.52 -6.95 6.39
N LEU A 49 0.16 -7.86 5.72
CA LEU A 49 1.27 -7.58 4.81
C LEU A 49 0.78 -7.90 3.41
N ILE A 50 0.55 -6.86 2.60
CA ILE A 50 0.12 -7.04 1.22
C ILE A 50 1.19 -6.56 0.26
N HIS A 51 1.59 -7.44 -0.66
CA HIS A 51 2.40 -7.06 -1.81
C HIS A 51 1.48 -6.70 -2.97
N ILE A 52 1.61 -5.47 -3.45
CA ILE A 52 0.89 -4.93 -4.60
C ILE A 52 1.83 -5.01 -5.80
N SER A 53 1.70 -6.09 -6.59
CA SER A 53 2.51 -6.29 -7.79
C SER A 53 1.87 -5.64 -9.01
N TYR A 54 2.68 -4.85 -9.73
CA TYR A 54 2.33 -4.24 -11.01
C TYR A 54 2.88 -5.04 -12.20
N GLN A 55 3.73 -6.04 -11.94
CA GLN A 55 4.44 -6.83 -12.94
C GLN A 55 4.18 -8.31 -12.70
N HIS A 56 3.32 -8.89 -13.54
CA HIS A 56 2.93 -10.29 -13.53
C HIS A 56 2.28 -10.66 -14.87
N PRO A 57 2.16 -11.96 -15.22
CA PRO A 57 1.64 -12.37 -16.52
C PRO A 57 0.11 -12.27 -16.65
N PHE A 58 -0.64 -12.13 -15.55
CA PHE A 58 -2.10 -12.09 -15.60
C PHE A 58 -2.65 -10.87 -16.35
N LYS A 59 -3.71 -11.09 -17.13
CA LYS A 59 -4.47 -10.08 -17.88
C LYS A 59 -5.96 -10.35 -17.71
N LEU A 60 -6.78 -9.28 -17.70
CA LEU A 60 -8.23 -9.36 -17.67
C LEU A 60 -8.82 -8.85 -18.99
N TYR A 61 -9.76 -9.61 -19.53
CA TYR A 61 -10.50 -9.26 -20.74
C TYR A 61 -11.99 -9.38 -20.48
N LYS A 62 -12.77 -8.47 -21.07
CA LYS A 62 -14.24 -8.50 -21.06
C LYS A 62 -14.74 -8.52 -22.50
N ASN A 63 -15.76 -9.32 -22.78
CA ASN A 63 -16.37 -9.44 -24.11
C ASN A 63 -15.33 -9.64 -25.22
N GLU A 64 -14.50 -10.70 -25.09
CA GLU A 64 -13.42 -11.03 -26.04
C GLU A 64 -12.37 -9.90 -26.20
N GLY A 65 -12.24 -9.02 -25.20
CA GLY A 65 -11.33 -7.88 -25.24
C GLY A 65 -11.90 -6.64 -25.95
N ARG A 66 -13.18 -6.65 -26.34
CA ARG A 66 -13.85 -5.47 -26.93
C ARG A 66 -14.20 -4.43 -25.89
N ASP A 67 -14.44 -4.86 -24.66
CA ASP A 67 -14.88 -4.00 -23.56
C ASP A 67 -13.76 -3.75 -22.55
N ILE A 68 -13.80 -2.55 -21.98
CA ILE A 68 -12.95 -2.19 -20.85
C ILE A 68 -13.45 -2.94 -19.61
N VAL A 69 -12.53 -3.61 -18.92
CA VAL A 69 -12.81 -4.19 -17.60
C VAL A 69 -13.07 -3.05 -16.62
N PRO A 70 -14.22 -3.00 -15.94
CA PRO A 70 -14.52 -1.94 -14.99
C PRO A 70 -13.45 -1.78 -13.92
N ARG A 71 -13.23 -0.54 -13.48
CA ARG A 71 -12.37 -0.25 -12.33
C ARG A 71 -13.02 -0.81 -11.07
N GLY A 72 -12.22 -1.48 -10.25
CA GLY A 72 -12.69 -2.16 -9.03
C GLY A 72 -13.18 -3.59 -9.25
N THR A 73 -13.13 -4.13 -10.47
CA THR A 73 -13.34 -5.57 -10.68
C THR A 73 -12.30 -6.38 -9.90
N TYR A 74 -12.77 -7.17 -8.95
CA TYR A 74 -11.98 -8.06 -8.09
C TYR A 74 -12.18 -9.51 -8.55
N ILE A 75 -11.08 -10.23 -8.72
CA ILE A 75 -11.08 -11.66 -9.04
C ILE A 75 -10.12 -12.35 -8.08
N GLU A 76 -10.65 -13.19 -7.22
CA GLU A 76 -9.83 -14.04 -6.35
C GLU A 76 -9.27 -15.21 -7.15
N ILE A 77 -7.95 -15.38 -7.09
CA ILE A 77 -7.26 -16.52 -7.72
C ILE A 77 -7.12 -17.65 -6.70
N SER A 78 -6.82 -17.30 -5.44
CA SER A 78 -6.67 -18.20 -4.30
C SER A 78 -6.84 -17.42 -2.99
N GLU A 79 -6.85 -18.13 -1.86
CA GLU A 79 -7.01 -17.56 -0.51
C GLU A 79 -6.07 -16.36 -0.22
N GLY A 80 -4.88 -16.32 -0.82
CA GLY A 80 -3.92 -15.24 -0.61
C GLY A 80 -3.76 -14.28 -1.79
N TRP A 81 -4.30 -14.59 -2.97
CA TRP A 81 -3.96 -13.89 -4.21
C TRP A 81 -5.22 -13.43 -4.95
N ALA A 82 -5.24 -12.15 -5.32
CA ALA A 82 -6.36 -11.58 -6.08
C ALA A 82 -5.88 -10.62 -7.16
N LEU A 83 -6.66 -10.51 -8.23
CA LEU A 83 -6.52 -9.51 -9.27
C LEU A 83 -7.50 -8.36 -9.01
N LEU A 84 -7.01 -7.13 -9.13
CA LEU A 84 -7.81 -5.92 -9.01
C LEU A 84 -7.66 -5.06 -10.27
N SER A 85 -8.73 -4.91 -11.03
CA SER A 85 -8.76 -4.03 -12.19
C SER A 85 -8.75 -2.56 -11.76
N MET A 86 -7.83 -1.78 -12.32
CA MET A 86 -7.81 -0.32 -12.13
C MET A 86 -8.54 0.43 -13.25
N GLY A 87 -9.21 -0.31 -14.14
CA GLY A 87 -9.89 0.20 -15.32
C GLY A 87 -8.94 0.75 -16.38
N GLY A 88 -9.48 1.55 -17.29
CA GLY A 88 -8.76 2.08 -18.43
C GLY A 88 -8.57 1.04 -19.54
N LYS A 89 -7.91 1.45 -20.63
CA LYS A 89 -7.68 0.55 -21.79
C LYS A 89 -6.67 -0.56 -21.52
N GLN A 90 -5.95 -0.51 -20.39
CA GLN A 90 -4.94 -1.50 -20.06
C GLN A 90 -5.62 -2.75 -19.48
N SER A 91 -5.32 -3.92 -20.06
CA SER A 91 -5.81 -5.22 -19.57
C SER A 91 -5.03 -5.75 -18.37
N ALA A 92 -4.03 -5.01 -17.87
CA ALA A 92 -3.20 -5.44 -16.74
C ALA A 92 -3.84 -5.02 -15.40
N PRO A 93 -4.39 -5.97 -14.61
CA PRO A 93 -4.82 -5.66 -13.25
C PRO A 93 -3.61 -5.47 -12.32
N LEU A 94 -3.85 -5.06 -11.08
CA LEU A 94 -2.91 -5.26 -9.97
C LEU A 94 -3.05 -6.69 -9.45
N LEU A 95 -1.93 -7.34 -9.12
CA LEU A 95 -1.92 -8.58 -8.36
C LEU A 95 -1.67 -8.25 -6.88
N ILE A 96 -2.66 -8.51 -6.05
CA ILE A 96 -2.60 -8.35 -4.60
C ILE A 96 -2.24 -9.71 -4.00
N LYS A 97 -1.14 -9.77 -3.26
CA LYS A 97 -0.68 -10.97 -2.55
C LYS A 97 -0.65 -10.71 -1.05
N LEU A 98 -1.43 -11.47 -0.31
CA LEU A 98 -1.41 -11.50 1.14
C LEU A 98 -0.30 -12.43 1.64
N ASP A 99 0.52 -11.93 2.55
CA ASP A 99 1.47 -12.79 3.25
C ASP A 99 0.75 -13.75 4.20
N PRO A 100 1.03 -15.06 4.15
CA PRO A 100 0.34 -16.05 4.98
C PRO A 100 0.55 -15.85 6.50
N ARG A 101 1.59 -15.08 6.88
CA ARG A 101 1.93 -14.75 8.28
C ARG A 101 1.15 -13.54 8.81
N SER A 102 0.29 -12.92 8.00
CA SER A 102 -0.64 -11.88 8.45
C SER A 102 -1.67 -12.46 9.43
N THR A 103 -2.08 -11.68 10.42
CA THR A 103 -3.13 -12.08 11.37
C THR A 103 -4.52 -11.68 10.88
N TYR A 104 -4.65 -10.53 10.21
CA TYR A 104 -5.86 -10.17 9.47
C TYR A 104 -5.73 -10.59 8.00
N LYS A 105 -6.72 -11.32 7.49
CA LYS A 105 -6.64 -12.05 6.22
C LYS A 105 -7.80 -11.82 5.25
N ASP A 106 -8.68 -10.86 5.51
CA ASP A 106 -9.75 -10.53 4.57
C ASP A 106 -9.18 -9.85 3.32
N LEU A 107 -8.83 -10.66 2.31
CA LEU A 107 -8.20 -10.20 1.09
C LEU A 107 -9.12 -9.28 0.26
N TYR A 108 -10.43 -9.50 0.32
CA TYR A 108 -11.39 -8.64 -0.34
C TYR A 108 -11.40 -7.25 0.30
N ASP A 109 -11.42 -7.16 1.63
CA ASP A 109 -11.35 -5.89 2.35
C ASP A 109 -10.05 -5.13 2.10
N LEU A 110 -8.92 -5.83 2.17
CA LEU A 110 -7.61 -5.29 1.85
C LEU A 110 -7.55 -4.77 0.41
N SER A 111 -8.14 -5.50 -0.55
CA SER A 111 -8.18 -5.09 -1.97
C SER A 111 -9.07 -3.86 -2.20
N LYS A 112 -10.22 -3.75 -1.51
CA LYS A 112 -11.03 -2.52 -1.52
C LYS A 112 -10.24 -1.32 -0.99
N GLN A 113 -9.47 -1.50 0.09
CA GLN A 113 -8.64 -0.43 0.63
C GLN A 113 -7.58 0.03 -0.38
N VAL A 114 -6.92 -0.90 -1.09
CA VAL A 114 -6.01 -0.58 -2.19
C VAL A 114 -6.70 0.26 -3.27
N LEU A 115 -7.91 -0.13 -3.67
CA LEU A 115 -8.71 0.65 -4.62
C LEU A 115 -8.99 2.06 -4.07
N TYR A 116 -9.44 2.21 -2.83
CA TYR A 116 -9.76 3.53 -2.27
C TYR A 116 -8.52 4.42 -2.16
N PHE A 117 -7.39 3.90 -1.71
CA PHE A 117 -6.14 4.67 -1.66
C PHE A 117 -5.64 5.12 -3.02
N SER A 118 -6.04 4.47 -4.11
CA SER A 118 -5.70 4.94 -5.45
C SER A 118 -6.51 6.17 -5.90
N HIS A 119 -7.63 6.46 -5.22
CA HIS A 119 -8.44 7.67 -5.43
C HIS A 119 -7.97 8.86 -4.59
N LEU A 120 -7.07 8.67 -3.63
CA LEU A 120 -6.56 9.74 -2.76
C LEU A 120 -5.37 10.51 -3.37
N SER A 121 -5.04 10.26 -4.63
CA SER A 121 -3.90 10.89 -5.29
C SER A 121 -4.20 12.35 -5.62
N HIS A 122 -3.48 13.29 -5.02
CA HIS A 122 -3.57 14.73 -5.30
C HIS A 122 -2.82 15.17 -6.57
N LYS A 123 -2.07 14.28 -7.24
CA LYS A 123 -1.31 14.62 -8.47
C LYS A 123 -2.20 14.91 -9.69
N SER A 124 -3.46 14.48 -9.69
CA SER A 124 -4.35 14.57 -10.85
C SER A 124 -5.82 14.51 -10.44
N PHE A 125 -6.71 15.08 -11.26
CA PHE A 125 -8.16 14.93 -11.10
C PHE A 125 -8.65 13.50 -11.33
N GLN A 126 -7.93 12.72 -12.15
CA GLN A 126 -8.26 11.32 -12.42
C GLN A 126 -7.64 10.41 -11.36
N PRO A 127 -8.34 9.33 -10.93
CA PRO A 127 -7.80 8.36 -10.00
C PRO A 127 -6.53 7.68 -10.52
N SER A 128 -5.59 7.43 -9.61
CA SER A 128 -4.34 6.72 -9.93
C SER A 128 -4.59 5.23 -10.16
N SER A 129 -3.74 4.57 -10.96
CA SER A 129 -3.68 3.11 -11.03
C SER A 129 -2.87 2.48 -9.89
N LYS A 130 -2.18 3.30 -9.09
CA LYS A 130 -1.41 2.90 -7.91
C LYS A 130 -1.97 3.57 -6.65
N PRO A 131 -2.08 2.86 -5.51
CA PRO A 131 -2.49 3.48 -4.25
C PRO A 131 -1.46 4.51 -3.78
N VAL A 132 -1.90 5.58 -3.10
CA VAL A 132 -1.00 6.63 -2.62
C VAL A 132 0.09 6.11 -1.67
N THR A 133 -0.20 5.08 -0.88
CA THR A 133 0.77 4.50 0.08
C THR A 133 2.02 3.94 -0.59
N THR A 134 1.91 3.35 -1.79
CA THR A 134 3.08 2.91 -2.57
C THR A 134 3.58 4.01 -3.49
N LYS A 135 2.66 4.77 -4.12
CA LYS A 135 3.00 5.82 -5.09
C LYS A 135 3.81 6.94 -4.45
N TYR A 136 3.33 7.51 -3.35
CA TYR A 136 3.99 8.65 -2.70
C TYR A 136 5.32 8.26 -2.08
N SER A 137 5.39 7.08 -1.45
CA SER A 137 6.65 6.53 -0.95
C SER A 137 7.69 6.39 -2.06
N GLY A 138 7.28 5.93 -3.25
CA GLY A 138 8.14 5.83 -4.43
C GLY A 138 8.59 7.19 -4.98
N GLU A 139 7.68 8.16 -5.08
CA GLU A 139 8.02 9.53 -5.52
C GLU A 139 8.97 10.21 -4.52
N LEU A 140 8.68 10.11 -3.22
CA LEU A 140 9.53 10.63 -2.14
C LEU A 140 10.94 10.04 -2.23
N ALA A 141 11.06 8.71 -2.32
CA ALA A 141 12.36 8.04 -2.43
C ALA A 141 13.13 8.47 -3.69
N LYS A 142 12.44 8.57 -4.84
CA LYS A 142 13.04 9.02 -6.08
C LYS A 142 13.57 10.45 -5.98
N ARG A 143 12.74 11.41 -5.53
CA ARG A 143 13.14 12.82 -5.41
C ARG A 143 14.25 13.01 -4.38
N THR A 144 14.18 12.31 -3.26
CA THR A 144 15.25 12.34 -2.25
C THR A 144 16.56 11.83 -2.85
N SER A 145 16.54 10.71 -3.58
CA SER A 145 17.73 10.18 -4.27
C SER A 145 18.31 11.18 -5.27
N GLU A 146 17.47 11.83 -6.08
CA GLU A 146 17.89 12.88 -7.02
C GLU A 146 18.54 14.07 -6.30
N LEU A 147 17.96 14.55 -5.19
CA LEU A 147 18.51 15.66 -4.39
C LEU A 147 19.86 15.32 -3.77
N MET A 148 20.04 14.08 -3.31
CA MET A 148 21.33 13.61 -2.76
C MET A 148 22.47 13.63 -3.78
N THR A 149 22.18 13.67 -5.09
CA THR A 149 23.21 13.81 -6.14
C THR A 149 23.67 15.25 -6.36
N VAL A 150 22.94 16.24 -5.83
CA VAL A 150 23.25 17.66 -6.01
C VAL A 150 24.39 18.05 -5.07
N PRO A 151 25.52 18.59 -5.58
CA PRO A 151 26.62 19.03 -4.72
C PRO A 151 26.16 20.07 -3.70
N HIS A 152 26.62 19.93 -2.45
CA HIS A 152 26.28 20.82 -1.33
C HIS A 152 24.79 20.87 -0.97
N TRP A 153 23.99 19.87 -1.35
CA TRP A 153 22.60 19.76 -0.89
C TRP A 153 22.54 19.59 0.64
N ASP A 154 21.69 20.39 1.28
CA ASP A 154 21.44 20.31 2.72
C ASP A 154 20.29 19.33 3.02
N THR A 155 20.62 18.21 3.67
CA THR A 155 19.64 17.19 4.05
C THR A 155 18.67 17.64 5.13
N ASP A 156 19.06 18.63 5.96
CA ASP A 156 18.24 19.11 7.07
C ASP A 156 17.01 19.87 6.55
N MET A 157 17.08 20.41 5.33
CA MET A 157 15.92 20.99 4.65
C MET A 157 14.74 20.01 4.53
N LEU A 158 14.99 18.70 4.40
CA LEU A 158 13.91 17.71 4.32
C LEU A 158 13.12 17.60 5.63
N VAL A 159 13.77 17.83 6.77
CA VAL A 159 13.12 17.84 8.10
C VAL A 159 12.12 19.00 8.19
N GLN A 160 12.46 20.15 7.60
CA GLN A 160 11.58 21.33 7.57
C GLN A 160 10.34 21.10 6.68
N LEU A 161 10.42 20.20 5.72
CA LEU A 161 9.34 19.88 4.77
C LEU A 161 8.48 18.69 5.21
N LYS A 162 8.66 18.13 6.41
CA LYS A 162 7.98 16.91 6.88
C LYS A 162 6.44 16.97 6.79
N ASP A 163 5.86 18.16 6.96
CA ASP A 163 4.41 18.38 6.97
C ASP A 163 3.87 18.84 5.60
N ARG A 164 4.72 18.83 4.56
CA ARG A 164 4.38 19.23 3.19
C ARG A 164 4.52 18.04 2.25
N VAL A 165 3.63 17.95 1.27
CA VAL A 165 3.67 16.91 0.24
C VAL A 165 4.57 17.37 -0.92
N TRP A 166 5.81 17.75 -0.61
CA TRP A 166 6.77 18.42 -1.51
C TRP A 166 7.22 17.58 -2.72
N PHE A 167 7.03 16.26 -2.65
CA PHE A 167 7.44 15.28 -3.66
C PHE A 167 6.35 15.03 -4.73
N ILE A 168 5.23 15.75 -4.68
CA ILE A 168 4.12 15.64 -5.64
C ILE A 168 4.25 16.66 -6.76
#